data_AF-A0AAE1LT33-F1
#
_entry.id   AF-A0AAE1LT33-F1
#
_cell.length_a   1.000
_cell.length_b   1.000
_cell.length_c   1.000
_cell.angle_alpha   90.00
_cell.angle_beta   90.00
_cell.angle_gamma   90.00
#
_symmetry.space_group_name_H-M   'P 1'
#
loop_
_entity.id
_entity.type
_entity.pdbx_description
1 polymer ?
#
loop_
_entity_poly.entity_id
_entity_poly.type
_entity_poly.pdbx_seq_one_letter_code
_entity_poly.pdbx_strand_id
1 'polypeptide(L)'
;MNFAMAYQFFGNSTAKGMQWYREQKHVSQLQDSKPTQDFIEKIDRLAHAINSGGPKGALWSNSEEEKVITDPIKYHRECIALPEPNGRRWFYSDLTDVGLHVTLNSTLEISKYLRDKVGFTYVMTKRLNQDCLEVILYMKYYFSFLVPQN
;
A
#
# COMPACT_ATOMS: atom_id res chain seq x y z
N MET A 1 6.88 -13.14 8.61
CA MET A 1 6.56 -12.81 7.19
C MET A 1 7.50 -11.70 6.75
N ASN A 2 8.12 -11.78 5.57
CA ASN A 2 9.13 -10.81 5.15
C ASN A 2 8.50 -9.72 4.28
N PHE A 3 8.14 -8.60 4.90
CA PHE A 3 7.52 -7.46 4.23
C PHE A 3 8.48 -6.73 3.27
N ALA A 4 9.79 -6.80 3.52
CA ALA A 4 10.79 -6.20 2.65
C ALA A 4 10.81 -6.85 1.26
N MET A 5 10.63 -8.18 1.17
CA MET A 5 10.52 -8.86 -0.13
C MET A 5 9.26 -8.43 -0.90
N ALA A 6 8.14 -8.23 -0.21
CA ALA A 6 6.91 -7.76 -0.86
C ALA A 6 7.09 -6.35 -1.42
N TYR A 7 7.72 -5.44 -0.66
CA TYR A 7 8.06 -4.09 -1.14
C TYR A 7 8.99 -4.11 -2.35
N GLN A 8 9.99 -5.01 -2.36
CA GLN A 8 10.89 -5.15 -3.50
C GLN A 8 10.15 -5.67 -4.73
N PHE A 9 9.31 -6.69 -4.56
CA PHE A 9 8.51 -7.26 -5.64
C PHE A 9 7.58 -6.21 -6.26
N PHE A 10 6.84 -5.48 -5.44
CA PHE A 10 5.95 -4.41 -5.90
C PHE A 10 6.65 -3.08 -6.13
N GLY A 11 7.98 -3.05 -6.18
CA GLY A 11 8.74 -1.83 -6.36
C GLY A 11 8.72 -1.31 -7.81
N ASN A 12 8.88 0.01 -7.96
CA ASN A 12 9.06 0.66 -9.26
C ASN A 12 10.17 0.03 -10.12
N SER A 13 11.25 -0.49 -9.51
CA SER A 13 12.31 -1.20 -10.24
C SER A 13 11.80 -2.45 -10.97
N THR A 14 10.87 -3.19 -10.35
CA THR A 14 10.25 -4.38 -10.97
C THR A 14 9.36 -3.97 -12.14
N ALA A 15 8.57 -2.91 -11.98
CA ALA A 15 7.75 -2.36 -13.07
C ALA A 15 8.61 -1.92 -14.27
N LYS A 16 9.73 -1.24 -14.02
CA LYS A 16 10.68 -0.85 -15.07
C LYS A 16 11.38 -2.05 -15.70
N GLY A 17 11.70 -3.07 -14.92
CA GLY A 17 12.21 -4.34 -15.44
C GLY A 17 11.22 -5.01 -16.40
N MET A 18 9.95 -5.13 -16.01
CA MET A 18 8.90 -5.68 -16.88
C MET A 18 8.76 -4.88 -18.18
N GLN A 19 8.76 -3.54 -18.08
CA GLN A 19 8.75 -2.67 -19.25
C GLN A 19 9.93 -2.98 -20.18
N TRP A 20 11.15 -3.02 -19.62
CA TRP A 20 12.36 -3.24 -20.41
C TRP A 20 12.34 -4.59 -21.13
N TYR A 21 11.93 -5.66 -20.44
CA TYR A 21 11.83 -7.00 -21.04
C TYR A 21 10.74 -7.08 -22.12
N ARG A 22 9.59 -6.43 -21.91
CA ARG A 22 8.53 -6.34 -22.91
C ARG A 22 9.02 -5.68 -24.20
N GLU A 23 9.88 -4.68 -24.09
CA GLU A 23 10.44 -3.97 -25.25
C GLU A 23 11.54 -4.78 -25.99
N GLN A 24 12.01 -5.90 -25.44
CA GLN A 24 13.00 -6.75 -26.08
C GLN A 24 12.40 -7.66 -27.15
N LYS A 25 12.96 -7.61 -28.37
CA LYS A 25 12.53 -8.42 -29.52
C LYS A 25 12.57 -9.94 -29.31
N HIS A 26 13.42 -10.42 -28.39
CA HIS A 26 13.63 -11.84 -28.13
C HIS A 26 12.80 -12.39 -26.95
N VAL A 27 11.97 -11.56 -26.32
CA VAL A 27 11.16 -11.95 -25.15
C VAL A 27 9.68 -11.83 -25.49
N SER A 28 9.18 -12.79 -26.27
CA SER A 28 7.77 -12.86 -26.67
C SER A 28 6.81 -13.15 -25.50
N GLN A 29 7.32 -13.79 -24.44
CA GLN A 29 6.54 -14.23 -23.27
C GLN A 29 6.05 -13.08 -22.37
N LEU A 30 6.59 -11.87 -22.53
CA LEU A 30 6.26 -10.71 -21.68
C LEU A 30 5.59 -9.57 -22.46
N GLN A 31 5.13 -9.81 -23.68
CA GLN A 31 4.50 -8.81 -24.53
C GLN A 31 3.18 -8.28 -23.95
N ASP A 32 2.46 -9.12 -23.23
CA ASP A 32 1.20 -8.82 -22.55
C ASP A 32 1.38 -8.38 -21.09
N SER A 33 2.62 -8.10 -20.64
CA SER A 33 2.92 -7.74 -19.24
C SER A 33 2.46 -6.34 -18.81
N LYS A 34 1.90 -5.52 -19.71
CA LYS A 34 1.54 -4.13 -19.41
C LYS A 34 0.53 -3.98 -18.25
N PRO A 35 -0.57 -4.77 -18.19
CA PRO A 35 -1.49 -4.70 -17.05
C PRO A 35 -0.82 -5.04 -15.71
N THR A 36 0.12 -6.00 -15.70
CA THR A 36 0.88 -6.37 -14.50
C THR A 36 1.83 -5.26 -14.08
N GLN A 37 2.51 -4.61 -15.03
CA GLN A 37 3.31 -3.42 -14.76
C GLN A 37 2.46 -2.32 -14.12
N ASP A 38 1.31 -2.00 -14.70
CA ASP A 38 0.43 -0.94 -14.21
C ASP A 38 -0.12 -1.26 -12.82
N PHE A 39 -0.39 -2.54 -12.54
CA PHE A 39 -0.76 -3.00 -11.21
C PHE A 39 0.37 -2.78 -10.19
N ILE A 40 1.61 -3.18 -10.52
CA ILE A 40 2.77 -2.97 -9.65
C ILE A 40 2.97 -1.49 -9.37
N GLU A 41 2.91 -0.62 -10.39
CA GLU A 41 3.05 0.83 -10.21
C GLU A 41 1.95 1.42 -9.32
N LYS A 42 0.71 0.89 -9.39
CA LYS A 42 -0.38 1.30 -8.49
C LYS A 42 -0.12 0.88 -7.05
N ILE A 43 0.32 -0.35 -6.82
CA ILE A 43 0.64 -0.85 -5.47
C ILE A 43 1.83 -0.10 -4.88
N ASP A 44 2.89 0.14 -5.66
CA ASP A 44 4.08 0.92 -5.25
C ASP A 44 3.68 2.31 -4.74
N ARG A 45 2.89 3.04 -5.55
CA ARG A 45 2.39 4.37 -5.20
C ARG A 45 1.52 4.35 -3.95
N LEU A 46 0.61 3.37 -3.86
CA LEU A 46 -0.25 3.22 -2.70
C LEU A 46 0.57 2.95 -1.43
N ALA A 47 1.53 2.03 -1.49
CA ALA A 47 2.41 1.68 -0.40
C ALA A 47 3.22 2.89 0.10
N HIS A 48 3.73 3.72 -0.82
CA HIS A 48 4.39 4.97 -0.48
C HIS A 48 3.44 5.98 0.18
N ALA A 49 2.21 6.14 -0.34
CA ALA A 49 1.22 7.05 0.21
C ALA A 49 0.78 6.67 1.63
N ILE A 50 0.63 5.37 1.93
CA ILE A 50 0.23 4.88 3.26
C ILE A 50 1.41 4.68 4.22
N ASN A 51 2.66 4.90 3.79
CA ASN A 51 3.84 4.72 4.62
C ASN A 51 4.81 5.92 4.59
N SER A 52 4.27 7.13 4.39
CA SER A 52 5.09 8.34 4.35
C SER A 52 5.52 8.78 5.75
N GLY A 53 6.82 8.96 5.93
CA GLY A 53 7.46 9.35 7.20
C GLY A 53 7.92 10.80 7.27
N GLY A 54 7.61 11.63 6.26
CA GLY A 54 8.02 13.03 6.23
C GLY A 54 7.01 13.92 5.51
N PRO A 55 7.25 15.25 5.46
CA PRO A 55 6.32 16.19 4.82
C PRO A 55 6.13 15.90 3.33
N LYS A 56 7.22 15.47 2.66
CA LYS A 56 7.18 14.99 1.28
C LYS A 56 6.47 13.64 1.24
N GLY A 57 5.30 13.59 0.62
CA GLY A 57 4.45 12.39 0.58
C GLY A 57 3.47 12.26 1.74
N ALA A 58 3.41 13.24 2.66
CA ALA A 58 2.37 13.27 3.69
C ALA A 58 0.98 13.53 3.07
N LEU A 59 -0.07 13.25 3.83
CA LEU A 59 -1.43 13.62 3.42
C LEU A 59 -1.69 15.09 3.72
N TRP A 60 -1.56 15.90 2.66
CA TRP A 60 -2.03 17.29 2.62
C TRP A 60 -3.48 17.33 2.11
N SER A 61 -4.14 18.47 2.29
CA SER A 61 -5.46 18.68 1.68
C SER A 61 -5.34 18.73 0.15
N ASN A 62 -6.10 17.89 -0.55
CA ASN A 62 -6.12 17.74 -2.01
C ASN A 62 -4.76 17.33 -2.61
N SER A 63 -3.95 16.58 -1.86
CA SER A 63 -2.65 16.11 -2.32
C SER A 63 -2.77 14.98 -3.33
N GLU A 64 -1.70 14.72 -4.10
CA GLU A 64 -1.65 13.57 -5.00
C GLU A 64 -1.72 12.26 -4.22
N GLU A 65 -1.16 12.20 -3.02
CA GLU A 65 -1.23 11.04 -2.13
C GLU A 65 -2.66 10.77 -1.66
N GLU A 66 -3.45 11.80 -1.39
CA GLU A 66 -4.88 11.66 -1.07
C GLU A 66 -5.65 11.04 -2.25
N LYS A 67 -5.33 11.44 -3.49
CA LYS A 67 -5.90 10.82 -4.70
C LYS A 67 -5.45 9.37 -4.87
N VAL A 68 -4.17 9.08 -4.69
CA VAL A 68 -3.60 7.72 -4.76
C VAL A 68 -4.29 6.76 -3.78
N ILE A 69 -4.71 7.24 -2.61
CA ILE A 69 -5.49 6.45 -1.63
C ILE A 69 -6.97 6.36 -2.02
N THR A 70 -7.54 7.41 -2.60
CA THR A 70 -8.97 7.46 -2.99
C THR A 70 -9.27 6.61 -4.24
N ASP A 71 -8.35 6.58 -5.21
CA ASP A 71 -8.55 5.91 -6.50
C ASP A 71 -8.82 4.39 -6.37
N PRO A 72 -8.08 3.62 -5.55
CA PRO A 72 -8.38 2.21 -5.30
C PRO A 72 -9.77 1.98 -4.69
N ILE A 73 -10.20 2.86 -3.78
CA ILE A 73 -11.54 2.78 -3.16
C ILE A 73 -12.61 2.97 -4.23
N LYS A 74 -12.43 3.98 -5.10
CA LYS A 74 -13.36 4.28 -6.19
C LYS A 74 -13.42 3.14 -7.20
N TYR A 75 -12.26 2.67 -7.67
CA TYR A 75 -12.14 1.56 -8.60
C TYR A 75 -12.86 0.31 -8.08
N HIS A 76 -12.66 -0.01 -6.81
CA HIS A 76 -13.32 -1.15 -6.21
C HIS A 76 -14.86 -1.00 -6.15
N ARG A 77 -15.37 0.17 -5.78
CA ARG A 77 -16.83 0.43 -5.80
C ARG A 77 -17.41 0.26 -7.20
N GLU A 78 -16.69 0.75 -8.22
CA GLU A 78 -17.08 0.59 -9.62
C GLU A 78 -17.08 -0.89 -10.03
N CYS A 79 -16.07 -1.67 -9.61
CA CYS A 79 -15.99 -3.10 -9.89
C CYS A 79 -17.09 -3.92 -9.19
N ILE A 80 -17.46 -3.59 -7.94
CA ILE A 80 -18.58 -4.25 -7.24
C ILE A 80 -19.92 -3.99 -7.92
N ALA A 81 -20.09 -2.82 -8.53
CA ALA A 81 -21.33 -2.46 -9.22
C ALA A 81 -21.53 -3.23 -10.54
N LEU A 82 -20.48 -3.84 -11.08
CA LEU A 82 -20.55 -4.63 -12.31
C LEU A 82 -21.11 -6.04 -12.02
N PRO A 83 -21.95 -6.59 -12.91
CA PRO A 83 -22.41 -7.98 -12.78
C PRO A 83 -21.23 -8.94 -12.86
N GLU A 84 -21.21 -9.93 -11.97
CA GLU A 84 -20.08 -10.85 -11.85
C GLU A 84 -19.94 -11.72 -13.11
N PRO A 85 -18.84 -11.61 -13.87
CA PRO A 85 -18.58 -12.56 -14.93
C PRO A 85 -18.27 -13.92 -14.29
N ASN A 86 -19.15 -14.89 -14.51
CA ASN A 86 -18.99 -16.29 -14.07
C ASN A 86 -19.10 -16.54 -12.55
N GLY A 87 -19.76 -15.64 -11.79
CA GLY A 87 -20.08 -15.85 -10.37
C GLY A 87 -18.84 -15.95 -9.45
N ARG A 88 -17.71 -15.40 -9.86
CA ARG A 88 -16.49 -15.31 -9.04
C ARG A 88 -15.92 -13.91 -9.11
N ARG A 89 -15.68 -13.33 -7.94
CA ARG A 89 -15.02 -12.04 -7.77
C ARG A 89 -13.51 -12.28 -7.58
N TRP A 90 -12.69 -11.85 -8.54
CA TRP A 90 -11.26 -12.23 -8.64
C TRP A 90 -10.29 -11.15 -8.14
N PHE A 91 -10.42 -10.69 -6.90
CA PHE A 91 -9.50 -9.68 -6.36
C PHE A 91 -8.63 -10.22 -5.23
N TYR A 92 -9.20 -10.33 -4.03
CA TYR A 92 -8.52 -10.79 -2.82
C TYR A 92 -9.46 -11.68 -2.00
N SER A 93 -8.97 -12.27 -0.91
CA SER A 93 -9.86 -12.89 0.06
C SER A 93 -10.82 -11.83 0.64
N ASP A 94 -12.04 -12.23 1.01
CA ASP A 94 -13.04 -11.31 1.58
C ASP A 94 -12.48 -10.51 2.77
N LEU A 95 -11.65 -11.15 3.59
CA LEU A 95 -10.99 -10.50 4.73
C LEU A 95 -9.95 -9.45 4.30
N THR A 96 -9.17 -9.75 3.27
CA THR A 96 -8.18 -8.80 2.73
C THR A 96 -8.88 -7.59 2.12
N ASP A 97 -9.98 -7.83 1.40
CA ASP A 97 -10.76 -6.77 0.77
C ASP A 97 -11.33 -5.81 1.82
N VAL A 98 -12.07 -6.35 2.79
CA VAL A 98 -12.62 -5.55 3.91
C VAL A 98 -11.51 -4.82 4.66
N GLY A 99 -10.41 -5.50 4.98
CA GLY A 99 -9.29 -4.91 5.71
C GLY A 99 -8.65 -3.75 4.94
N LEU A 100 -8.44 -3.90 3.63
CA LEU A 100 -7.90 -2.84 2.79
C LEU A 100 -8.85 -1.63 2.75
N HIS A 101 -10.15 -1.85 2.54
CA HIS A 101 -11.13 -0.75 2.53
C HIS A 101 -11.20 0.01 3.83
N VAL A 102 -11.28 -0.71 4.95
CA VAL A 102 -11.31 -0.08 6.27
C VAL A 102 -10.04 0.72 6.49
N THR A 103 -8.87 0.20 6.12
CA THR A 103 -7.58 0.88 6.27
C THR A 103 -7.52 2.16 5.45
N LEU A 104 -7.91 2.12 4.18
CA LEU A 104 -7.83 3.30 3.30
C LEU A 104 -8.85 4.38 3.70
N ASN A 105 -10.10 4.00 3.99
CA ASN A 105 -11.13 4.96 4.42
C ASN A 105 -10.78 5.58 5.78
N SER A 106 -10.37 4.77 6.77
CA SER A 106 -9.97 5.28 8.09
C SER A 106 -8.75 6.19 8.02
N THR A 107 -7.79 5.90 7.15
CA THR A 107 -6.63 6.77 6.90
C THR A 107 -7.07 8.15 6.40
N LEU A 108 -7.99 8.20 5.44
CA LEU A 108 -8.54 9.47 4.92
C LEU A 108 -9.34 10.22 5.98
N GLU A 109 -10.24 9.53 6.70
CA GLU A 109 -11.10 10.13 7.71
C GLU A 109 -10.31 10.68 8.91
N ILE A 110 -9.35 9.91 9.43
CA ILE A 110 -8.46 10.36 10.51
C ILE A 110 -7.62 11.53 10.02
N SER A 111 -7.06 11.46 8.81
CA SER A 111 -6.26 12.53 8.25
C SER A 111 -7.07 13.82 8.12
N LYS A 112 -8.30 13.74 7.61
CA LYS A 112 -9.23 14.86 7.53
C LYS A 112 -9.57 15.42 8.91
N TYR A 113 -9.87 14.57 9.88
CA TYR A 113 -10.19 15.01 11.25
C TYR A 113 -9.01 15.76 11.89
N LEU A 114 -7.80 15.21 11.80
CA LEU A 114 -6.59 15.83 12.36
C LEU A 114 -6.31 17.20 11.71
N ARG A 115 -6.53 17.33 10.40
CA ARG A 115 -6.37 18.62 9.70
C ARG A 115 -7.47 19.62 10.07
N ASP A 116 -8.73 19.22 9.89
CA ASP A 116 -9.88 20.15 9.93
C ASP A 116 -10.31 20.50 11.37
N LYS A 117 -10.13 19.59 12.33
CA LYS A 117 -10.59 19.77 13.72
C LYS A 117 -9.47 20.03 14.70
N VAL A 118 -8.30 19.44 14.50
CA VAL A 118 -7.15 19.60 15.42
C VAL A 118 -6.17 20.67 14.92
N GLY A 119 -6.17 20.96 13.62
CA GLY A 119 -5.32 22.01 13.04
C GLY A 119 -3.95 21.53 12.56
N PHE A 120 -3.77 20.22 12.33
CA PHE A 120 -2.54 19.73 11.71
C PHE A 120 -2.44 20.18 10.25
N THR A 121 -1.25 20.58 9.82
CA THR A 121 -1.03 20.99 8.42
C THR A 121 -1.03 19.80 7.46
N TYR A 122 -0.48 18.67 7.91
CA TYR A 122 -0.39 17.42 7.16
C TYR A 122 -0.31 16.25 8.13
N VAL A 123 -0.55 15.03 7.62
CA VAL A 123 -0.47 13.80 8.40
C VAL A 123 0.51 12.82 7.76
N MET A 124 1.48 12.34 8.56
CA MET A 124 2.42 11.29 8.15
C MET A 124 1.78 9.92 8.35
N THR A 125 1.47 9.24 7.26
CA THR A 125 0.76 7.95 7.26
C THR A 125 1.55 6.82 7.88
N LYS A 126 2.89 6.88 7.87
CA LYS A 126 3.77 5.95 8.60
C LYS A 126 3.47 5.89 10.11
N ARG A 127 2.82 6.91 10.68
CA ARG A 127 2.45 6.95 12.10
C ARG A 127 1.09 6.29 12.40
N LEU A 128 0.38 5.82 11.38
CA LEU A 128 -0.92 5.19 11.50
C LEU A 128 -0.85 3.65 11.48
N ASN A 129 0.34 3.07 11.26
CA ASN A 129 0.54 1.63 11.25
C ASN A 129 1.03 1.08 12.61
N GLN A 130 1.14 -0.25 12.70
CA GLN A 130 1.56 -0.94 13.92
C GLN A 130 3.08 -1.18 14.02
N ASP A 131 3.88 -0.66 13.07
CA ASP A 131 5.32 -0.97 12.97
C ASP A 131 6.07 -0.60 14.27
N CYS A 132 5.64 0.48 14.94
CA CYS A 132 6.26 0.90 16.19
C CYS A 132 6.06 -0.13 17.32
N LEU A 133 4.92 -0.82 17.35
CA LEU A 133 4.62 -1.87 18.33
C LEU A 133 5.44 -3.13 18.03
N GLU A 134 5.56 -3.48 16.75
CA GLU A 134 6.36 -4.63 16.32
C GLU A 134 7.83 -4.46 16.70
N VAL A 135 8.42 -3.27 16.47
CA VAL A 135 9.80 -2.97 16.87
C VAL A 135 10.01 -3.14 18.38
N ILE A 136 9.07 -2.66 19.20
CA ILE A 136 9.13 -2.80 20.67
C ILE A 136 9.08 -4.27 21.07
N LEU A 137 8.19 -5.06 20.46
CA LEU A 137 8.09 -6.50 20.72
C LEU A 137 9.40 -7.21 20.37
N TYR A 138 9.96 -6.96 19.20
CA TYR A 138 11.26 -7.54 18.81
C TYR A 138 12.35 -7.17 19.80
N MET A 139 12.47 -5.90 20.19
CA MET A 139 13.47 -5.47 21.16
C MET A 139 13.31 -6.21 22.50
N LYS A 140 12.09 -6.34 23.02
CA LYS A 140 11.83 -7.08 24.26
C LYS A 140 12.32 -8.54 24.17
N TYR A 141 12.03 -9.22 23.07
CA TYR A 141 12.51 -10.60 22.86
C TYR A 141 14.04 -10.68 22.78
N TYR A 142 14.69 -9.77 22.06
CA TYR A 142 16.16 -9.71 21.99
C TYR A 142 16.79 -9.47 23.37
N PHE A 143 16.25 -8.54 24.16
CA PHE A 143 16.77 -8.28 25.51
C PHE A 143 16.53 -9.47 26.46
N SER A 144 15.41 -10.19 26.34
CA SER A 144 15.17 -11.40 27.15
C SER A 144 16.11 -12.57 26.83
N PHE A 145 16.72 -12.60 25.64
CA PHE A 145 17.76 -13.57 25.28
C PHE A 145 19.17 -13.16 25.71
N LEU A 146 19.41 -11.85 25.93
CA LEU A 146 20.72 -11.30 26.27
C LEU A 146 20.92 -11.10 27.78
N VAL A 147 19.86 -11.16 28.58
CA VAL A 147 19.95 -11.15 30.05
C VAL A 147 19.98 -12.61 30.54
N PRO A 148 21.06 -13.08 31.18
CA PRO A 148 21.08 -14.38 31.81
C PRO A 148 19.95 -14.46 32.84
N GLN A 149 19.14 -15.52 32.77
CA GLN A 149 18.21 -15.86 33.84
C GLN A 149 19.06 -16.28 35.06
N ASN A 150 19.31 -15.35 35.99
CA ASN A 150 19.89 -15.64 37.30
C ASN A 150 18.82 -16.22 38.22
#